data_AF-A0A925J9I7-F1
#
_entry.id   AF-A0A925J9I7-F1
#
_cell.length_a   1.000
_cell.length_b   1.000
_cell.length_c   1.000
_cell.angle_alpha   90.00
_cell.angle_beta   90.00
_cell.angle_gamma   90.00
#
_symmetry.space_group_name_H-M   'P 1'
#
loop_
_entity.id
_entity.type
_entity.pdbx_description
1 polymer ?
#
loop_
_entity_poly.entity_id
_entity_poly.type
_entity_poly.pdbx_seq_one_letter_code
_entity_poly.pdbx_strand_id
1 'polypeptide(L)'
;MVDDKLERDELQRAANYEAIKSDVKAEVGGEIAADAQVATPSQAHRVEEIADDMRHKAVDEVVQTEREVQRGRFVARISQVVDYIFFLVYGLLVIRLLLALFAARGDAGFVQFIRSISDPLYAPFKGIVASPSTAEGFTLALPIIVAIVVYMLLHLAINGLLRIFAHRKVAI
;
A
#
# COMPACT_ATOMS: atom_id res chain seq x y z
N MET A 1 -13.74 16.31 -68.70
CA MET A 1 -13.70 17.79 -68.60
C MET A 1 -13.91 18.32 -67.17
N VAL A 2 -14.51 17.55 -66.25
CA VAL A 2 -14.70 17.98 -64.84
C VAL A 2 -13.44 17.76 -63.98
N ASP A 3 -12.68 16.68 -64.20
CA ASP A 3 -11.43 16.38 -63.46
C ASP A 3 -10.35 17.46 -63.59
N ASP A 4 -10.02 17.88 -64.81
CA ASP A 4 -8.97 18.89 -65.08
C ASP A 4 -9.29 20.26 -64.45
N LYS A 5 -10.56 20.54 -64.14
CA LYS A 5 -10.95 21.77 -63.43
C LYS A 5 -10.75 21.63 -61.92
N LEU A 6 -10.94 20.44 -61.37
CA LEU A 6 -10.77 20.15 -59.95
C LEU A 6 -9.28 20.16 -59.58
N GLU A 7 -8.44 19.51 -60.39
CA GLU A 7 -6.98 19.48 -60.18
C GLU A 7 -6.36 20.89 -60.20
N ARG A 8 -6.82 21.76 -61.10
CA ARG A 8 -6.37 23.16 -61.15
C ARG A 8 -6.79 23.97 -59.92
N ASP A 9 -8.00 23.74 -59.40
CA ASP A 9 -8.47 24.42 -58.18
C ASP A 9 -7.69 23.95 -56.93
N GLU A 10 -7.35 22.66 -56.86
CA GLU A 10 -6.56 22.11 -55.76
C GLU A 10 -5.11 22.62 -55.76
N LEU A 11 -4.47 22.67 -56.94
CA LEU A 11 -3.13 23.25 -57.08
C LEU A 11 -3.10 24.73 -56.68
N GLN A 12 -4.16 25.47 -57.03
CA GLN A 12 -4.27 26.89 -56.66
C GLN A 12 -4.47 27.08 -55.16
N ARG A 13 -5.25 26.22 -54.49
CA ARG A 13 -5.39 26.23 -53.04
C ARG A 13 -4.08 25.89 -52.33
N ALA A 14 -3.38 24.86 -52.78
CA ALA A 14 -2.10 24.44 -52.20
C ALA A 14 -1.05 25.56 -52.28
N ALA A 15 -0.97 26.24 -53.43
CA ALA A 15 -0.10 27.40 -53.62
C ALA A 15 -0.46 28.55 -52.66
N ASN A 16 -1.75 28.82 -52.47
CA ASN A 16 -2.21 29.87 -51.54
C ASN A 16 -1.90 29.52 -50.07
N TYR A 17 -2.07 28.25 -49.66
CA TYR A 17 -1.72 27.81 -48.31
C TYR A 17 -0.23 27.95 -48.02
N GLU A 18 0.61 27.59 -48.97
CA GLU A 18 2.06 27.67 -48.79
C GLU A 18 2.53 29.13 -48.69
N ALA A 19 1.92 30.03 -49.48
CA ALA A 19 2.18 31.47 -49.40
C ALA A 19 1.76 32.06 -48.04
N ILE A 20 0.55 31.76 -47.57
CA ILE A 20 0.08 32.23 -46.25
C ILE A 20 0.98 31.71 -45.14
N LYS A 21 1.40 30.45 -45.23
CA LYS A 21 2.28 29.82 -44.24
C LYS A 21 3.67 30.46 -44.23
N SER A 22 4.23 30.78 -45.40
CA SER A 22 5.52 31.47 -45.47
C SER A 22 5.44 32.87 -44.88
N ASP A 23 4.35 33.59 -45.17
CA ASP A 23 4.12 34.95 -44.68
C ASP A 23 3.97 34.97 -43.15
N VAL A 24 3.12 34.09 -42.59
CA VAL A 24 2.95 33.95 -41.14
C VAL A 24 4.26 33.55 -40.47
N LYS A 25 5.03 32.64 -41.06
CA LYS A 25 6.32 32.22 -40.50
C LYS A 25 7.34 33.35 -40.50
N ALA A 26 7.34 34.19 -41.54
CA ALA A 26 8.22 35.36 -41.62
C ALA A 26 7.80 36.44 -40.62
N GLU A 27 6.49 36.70 -40.50
CA GLU A 27 5.92 37.67 -39.56
C GLU A 27 6.18 37.26 -38.10
N VAL A 28 5.77 36.05 -37.72
CA VAL A 28 5.97 35.50 -36.37
C VAL A 28 7.45 35.35 -36.06
N GLY A 29 8.27 34.93 -37.03
CA GLY A 29 9.72 34.85 -36.87
C GLY A 29 10.36 36.22 -36.61
N GLY A 30 9.88 37.26 -37.29
CA GLY A 30 10.29 38.64 -37.08
C GLY A 30 9.85 39.18 -35.72
N GLU A 31 8.61 38.91 -35.32
CA GLU A 31 8.05 39.29 -34.03
C GLU A 31 8.80 38.61 -32.87
N ILE A 32 9.04 37.30 -32.95
CA ILE A 32 9.83 36.55 -31.95
C ILE A 32 11.26 37.09 -31.87
N ALA A 33 11.89 37.42 -33.01
CA ALA A 33 13.24 37.97 -33.01
C ALA A 33 13.30 39.40 -32.43
N ALA A 34 12.24 40.19 -32.61
CA ALA A 34 12.09 41.51 -31.99
C ALA A 34 11.83 41.39 -30.48
N ASP A 35 10.90 40.54 -30.06
CA ASP A 35 10.59 40.28 -28.65
C ASP A 35 11.77 39.69 -27.89
N ALA A 36 12.57 38.81 -28.51
CA ALA A 36 13.78 38.25 -27.90
C ALA A 36 14.87 39.31 -27.65
N GLN A 37 14.92 40.36 -28.47
CA GLN A 37 15.82 41.51 -28.25
C GLN A 37 15.29 42.46 -27.16
N VAL A 38 13.98 42.40 -26.88
CA VAL A 38 13.29 43.18 -25.85
C VAL A 38 12.94 42.29 -24.64
N ALA A 39 13.67 41.19 -24.43
CA ALA A 39 13.56 40.40 -23.20
C ALA A 39 13.86 41.30 -22.00
N THR A 40 12.77 41.84 -21.43
CA THR A 40 12.83 42.89 -20.42
C THR A 40 13.30 42.27 -19.12
N PRO A 41 14.05 42.99 -18.26
CA PRO A 41 14.49 42.49 -16.95
C PRO A 41 13.35 41.90 -16.11
N SER A 42 12.12 42.38 -16.31
CA SER A 42 10.89 41.86 -15.69
C SER A 42 10.54 40.41 -16.10
N GLN A 43 10.82 39.99 -17.33
CA GLN A 43 10.59 38.60 -17.76
C GLN A 43 11.61 37.65 -17.14
N ALA A 44 12.88 38.07 -17.02
CA ALA A 44 13.90 37.30 -16.31
C ALA A 44 13.53 37.05 -14.85
N HIS A 45 13.03 38.08 -14.16
CA HIS A 45 12.53 37.94 -12.78
C HIS A 45 11.33 36.98 -12.67
N ARG A 46 10.44 36.96 -13.66
CA ARG A 46 9.28 36.07 -13.66
C ARG A 46 9.68 34.61 -13.86
N VAL A 47 10.67 34.34 -14.71
CA VAL A 47 11.23 33.00 -14.91
C VAL A 47 11.95 32.54 -13.64
N GLU A 48 12.67 33.44 -12.97
CA GLU A 48 13.34 33.17 -11.70
C GLU A 48 12.34 32.86 -10.58
N GLU A 49 11.23 33.61 -10.50
CA GLU A 49 10.14 33.37 -9.55
C GLU A 49 9.47 31.99 -9.76
N ILE A 50 9.18 31.62 -11.01
CA ILE A 50 8.61 30.30 -11.34
C ILE A 50 9.60 29.18 -11.01
N ALA A 51 10.89 29.39 -11.30
CA ALA A 51 11.93 28.42 -10.97
C ALA A 51 12.07 28.19 -9.46
N ASP A 52 11.95 29.25 -8.65
CA ASP A 52 12.04 29.13 -7.20
C ASP A 52 10.77 28.52 -6.58
N ASP A 53 9.57 28.81 -7.12
CA ASP A 53 8.32 28.11 -6.74
C ASP A 53 8.39 26.61 -7.07
N MET A 54 8.87 26.25 -8.25
CA MET A 54 9.05 24.85 -8.64
C MET A 54 10.09 24.14 -7.76
N ARG A 55 11.17 24.83 -7.41
CA ARG A 55 12.18 24.31 -6.48
C ARG A 55 11.60 24.13 -5.08
N HIS A 56 10.80 25.08 -4.58
CA HIS A 56 10.13 24.95 -3.29
C HIS A 56 9.17 23.76 -3.27
N LYS A 57 8.31 23.63 -4.29
CA LYS A 57 7.40 22.48 -4.44
C LYS A 57 8.14 21.15 -4.53
N ALA A 58 9.21 21.07 -5.33
CA ALA A 58 9.99 19.85 -5.46
C ALA A 58 10.68 19.47 -4.15
N VAL A 59 11.20 20.46 -3.39
CA VAL A 59 11.80 20.21 -2.07
C VAL A 59 10.74 19.78 -1.05
N ASP A 60 9.59 20.44 -1.02
CA ASP A 60 8.48 20.08 -0.12
C ASP A 60 7.90 18.70 -0.44
N GLU A 61 7.75 18.36 -1.72
CA GLU A 61 7.30 17.04 -2.19
C GLU A 61 8.29 15.94 -1.81
N VAL A 62 9.59 16.18 -1.93
CA VAL A 62 10.64 15.23 -1.50
C VAL A 62 10.63 15.07 0.03
N VAL A 63 10.46 16.15 0.78
CA VAL A 63 10.38 16.13 2.25
C VAL A 63 9.10 15.43 2.74
N GLN A 64 7.98 15.60 2.05
CA GLN A 64 6.73 14.87 2.32
C GLN A 64 6.87 13.38 1.99
N THR A 65 7.45 13.06 0.82
CA THR A 65 7.67 11.68 0.37
C THR A 65 8.56 10.90 1.35
N GLU A 66 9.65 11.48 1.84
CA GLU A 66 10.53 10.79 2.79
C GLU A 66 9.87 10.54 4.15
N ARG A 67 9.03 11.46 4.66
CA ARG A 67 8.32 11.29 5.94
C ARG A 67 7.19 10.28 5.86
N GLU A 68 6.48 10.20 4.73
CA GLU A 68 5.44 9.20 4.48
C GLU A 68 6.03 7.80 4.28
N VAL A 69 7.12 7.71 3.52
CA VAL A 69 7.79 6.44 3.18
C VAL A 69 8.53 5.83 4.38
N GLN A 70 8.99 6.62 5.35
CA GLN A 70 9.60 6.10 6.59
C GLN A 70 8.56 5.69 7.65
N ARG A 71 7.47 6.45 7.82
CA ARG A 71 6.45 6.15 8.85
C ARG A 71 5.47 5.05 8.44
N GLY A 72 5.08 5.00 7.16
CA GLY A 72 4.26 3.91 6.62
C GLY A 72 4.96 2.55 6.72
N ARG A 73 6.28 2.52 6.48
CA ARG A 73 7.08 1.27 6.58
C ARG A 73 7.16 0.72 7.99
N PHE A 74 7.23 1.57 9.01
CA PHE A 74 7.38 1.11 10.39
C PHE A 74 6.07 0.50 10.91
N VAL A 75 4.93 1.13 10.64
CA VAL A 75 3.61 0.61 11.03
C VAL A 75 3.27 -0.68 10.26
N ALA A 76 3.56 -0.72 8.96
CA ALA A 76 3.38 -1.93 8.16
C ALA A 76 4.23 -3.10 8.68
N ARG A 77 5.48 -2.83 9.07
CA ARG A 77 6.37 -3.85 9.64
C ARG A 77 5.89 -4.36 11.00
N ILE A 78 5.38 -3.48 11.87
CA ILE A 78 4.79 -3.90 13.16
C ILE A 78 3.58 -4.80 12.93
N SER A 79 2.68 -4.45 12.01
CA SER A 79 1.53 -5.29 11.66
C SER A 79 1.97 -6.68 11.21
N GLN A 80 2.99 -6.76 10.36
CA GLN A 80 3.50 -8.03 9.86
C GLN A 80 4.10 -8.91 10.97
N VAL A 81 4.82 -8.31 11.93
CA VAL A 81 5.37 -9.04 13.08
C VAL A 81 4.25 -9.55 13.99
N VAL A 82 3.26 -8.71 14.28
CA VAL A 82 2.09 -9.09 15.08
C VAL A 82 1.33 -10.23 14.41
N ASP A 83 1.04 -10.12 13.12
CA ASP A 83 0.36 -11.17 12.35
C ASP A 83 1.14 -12.49 12.42
N TYR A 84 2.45 -12.45 12.23
CA TYR A 84 3.31 -13.64 12.32
C TYR A 84 3.23 -14.31 13.70
N ILE A 85 3.25 -13.53 14.78
CA ILE A 85 3.10 -14.05 16.15
C ILE A 85 1.74 -14.74 16.31
N PHE A 86 0.65 -14.13 15.81
CA PHE A 86 -0.67 -14.76 15.86
C PHE A 86 -0.72 -16.07 15.07
N PHE A 87 -0.16 -16.11 13.86
CA PHE A 87 -0.04 -17.34 13.09
C PHE A 87 0.75 -18.43 13.83
N LEU A 88 1.83 -18.06 14.52
CA LEU A 88 2.60 -18.99 15.35
C LEU A 88 1.77 -19.54 16.52
N VAL A 89 1.02 -18.67 17.21
CA VAL A 89 0.10 -19.08 18.29
C VAL A 89 -0.98 -20.03 17.78
N TYR A 90 -1.60 -19.73 16.62
CA TYR A 90 -2.58 -20.63 16.01
C TYR A 90 -1.97 -21.98 15.65
N GLY A 91 -0.77 -21.99 15.05
CA GLY A 91 -0.06 -23.22 14.73
C GLY A 91 0.15 -24.09 15.96
N LEU A 92 0.61 -23.51 17.06
CA LEU A 92 0.79 -24.23 18.33
C LEU A 92 -0.52 -24.80 18.89
N LEU A 93 -1.59 -23.99 18.92
CA LEU A 93 -2.89 -24.42 19.44
C LEU A 93 -3.54 -25.49 18.56
N VAL A 94 -3.42 -25.39 17.24
CA VAL A 94 -3.93 -26.39 16.30
C VAL A 94 -3.13 -27.69 16.43
N ILE A 95 -1.80 -27.63 16.50
CA ILE A 95 -0.98 -28.83 16.75
C ILE A 95 -1.39 -29.47 18.08
N ARG A 96 -1.57 -28.68 19.15
CA ARG A 96 -2.06 -29.18 20.44
C ARG A 96 -3.43 -29.83 20.31
N LEU A 97 -4.36 -29.22 19.57
CA LEU A 97 -5.69 -29.76 19.30
C LEU A 97 -5.63 -31.10 18.57
N LEU A 98 -4.81 -31.19 17.52
CA LEU A 98 -4.60 -32.42 16.77
C LEU A 98 -4.01 -33.50 17.67
N LEU A 99 -2.97 -33.20 18.44
CA LEU A 99 -2.39 -34.18 19.39
C LEU A 99 -3.42 -34.66 20.42
N ALA A 100 -4.29 -33.76 20.91
CA ALA A 100 -5.36 -34.13 21.83
C ALA A 100 -6.46 -34.97 21.15
N LEU A 101 -6.79 -34.68 19.89
CA LEU A 101 -7.80 -35.40 19.12
C LEU A 101 -7.35 -36.80 18.70
N PHE A 102 -6.06 -36.97 18.40
CA PHE A 102 -5.48 -38.25 18.03
C PHE A 102 -5.20 -39.16 19.25
N ALA A 103 -5.72 -38.80 20.44
CA ALA A 103 -5.44 -39.47 21.71
C ALA A 103 -3.93 -39.74 21.91
N ALA A 104 -3.09 -38.79 21.48
CA ALA A 104 -1.65 -38.97 21.50
C ALA A 104 -1.20 -39.25 22.92
N ARG A 105 -0.44 -40.33 23.11
CA ARG A 105 0.06 -40.71 24.43
C ARG A 105 0.82 -39.53 25.02
N GLY A 106 0.42 -39.13 26.22
CA GLY A 106 1.01 -37.99 26.92
C GLY A 106 2.47 -38.19 27.32
N ASP A 107 3.01 -39.40 27.14
CA ASP A 107 4.41 -39.79 27.39
C ASP A 107 5.36 -39.43 26.23
N ALA A 108 4.84 -39.06 25.05
CA ALA A 108 5.66 -38.66 23.93
C ALA A 108 6.32 -37.29 24.21
N GLY A 109 7.65 -37.23 24.13
CA GLY A 109 8.40 -36.00 24.40
C GLY A 109 7.97 -34.80 23.55
N PHE A 110 7.55 -35.05 22.29
CA PHE A 110 6.99 -34.01 21.42
C PHE A 110 5.66 -33.44 21.95
N VAL A 111 4.78 -34.29 22.50
CA VAL A 111 3.52 -33.88 23.09
C VAL A 111 3.76 -33.03 24.34
N GLN A 112 4.71 -33.43 25.17
CA GLN A 112 5.10 -32.68 26.38
C GLN A 112 5.70 -31.31 26.01
N PHE A 113 6.53 -31.25 24.98
CA PHE A 113 7.10 -30.00 24.46
C PHE A 113 6.02 -29.03 23.97
N ILE A 114 5.10 -29.48 23.12
CA ILE A 114 4.00 -28.64 22.62
C ILE A 114 3.11 -28.18 23.78
N ARG A 115 2.77 -29.08 24.72
CA ARG A 115 1.98 -28.71 25.90
C ARG A 115 2.69 -27.67 26.75
N SER A 116 4.00 -27.76 26.98
CA SER A 116 4.71 -26.77 27.84
C SER A 116 4.76 -25.38 27.22
N ILE A 117 4.99 -25.27 25.90
CA ILE A 117 5.04 -23.96 25.24
C ILE A 117 3.65 -23.34 25.09
N SER A 118 2.64 -24.16 24.81
CA SER A 118 1.26 -23.69 24.67
C SER A 118 0.52 -23.54 26.02
N ASP A 119 1.08 -24.03 27.13
CA ASP A 119 0.43 -24.00 28.44
C ASP A 119 0.16 -22.58 28.95
N PRO A 120 1.07 -21.59 28.86
CA PRO A 120 0.78 -20.21 29.26
C PRO A 120 -0.39 -19.59 28.47
N LEU A 121 -0.48 -19.92 27.17
CA LEU A 121 -1.55 -19.47 26.28
C LEU A 121 -2.88 -20.17 26.59
N TYR A 122 -2.81 -21.43 27.00
CA TYR A 122 -3.98 -22.28 27.29
C TYR A 122 -4.50 -22.14 28.73
N ALA A 123 -3.63 -21.85 29.70
CA ALA A 123 -3.92 -21.76 31.12
C ALA A 123 -5.17 -20.91 31.46
N PRO A 124 -5.39 -19.71 30.89
CA PRO A 124 -6.59 -18.93 31.23
C PRO A 124 -7.89 -19.57 30.74
N PHE A 125 -7.85 -20.42 29.72
CA PHE A 125 -9.01 -21.12 29.17
C PHE A 125 -9.24 -22.48 29.85
N LYS A 126 -8.25 -22.98 30.61
CA LYS A 126 -8.31 -24.25 31.33
C LYS A 126 -9.33 -24.13 32.46
N GLY A 127 -10.49 -24.76 32.29
CA GLY A 127 -11.57 -24.79 33.29
C GLY A 127 -12.73 -23.81 33.03
N ILE A 128 -12.64 -22.95 32.01
CA ILE A 128 -13.80 -22.12 31.57
C ILE A 128 -14.90 -22.99 30.95
N VAL A 129 -14.51 -24.05 30.24
CA VAL A 129 -15.43 -24.98 29.59
C VAL A 129 -15.15 -26.39 30.10
N ALA A 130 -16.19 -27.13 30.46
CA ALA A 130 -16.06 -28.53 30.85
C ALA A 130 -15.48 -29.34 29.67
N SER A 131 -14.32 -29.98 29.90
CA SER A 131 -13.74 -30.95 28.97
C SER A 131 -14.02 -32.36 29.47
N PRO A 132 -15.09 -33.02 29.02
CA PRO A 132 -15.26 -34.44 29.30
C PRO A 132 -14.12 -35.21 28.61
N SER A 133 -13.35 -35.93 29.42
CA SER A 133 -12.37 -36.92 28.97
C SER A 133 -13.03 -38.30 29.01
N THR A 134 -13.08 -39.03 27.90
CA THR A 134 -13.51 -40.43 27.91
C THR A 134 -12.38 -41.34 28.41
N ALA A 135 -12.76 -42.50 28.97
CA ALA A 135 -11.82 -43.50 29.50
C ALA A 135 -10.84 -44.04 28.43
N GLU A 136 -11.15 -43.86 27.14
CA GLU A 136 -10.30 -44.23 26.00
C GLU A 136 -9.24 -43.17 25.66
N GLY A 137 -9.13 -42.08 26.44
CA GLY A 137 -8.10 -41.05 26.25
C GLY A 137 -8.47 -39.94 25.27
N PHE A 138 -9.67 -39.97 24.69
CA PHE A 138 -10.18 -38.87 23.88
C PHE A 138 -10.68 -37.74 24.80
N THR A 139 -9.95 -36.63 24.81
CA THR A 139 -10.39 -35.38 25.44
C THR A 139 -11.08 -34.51 24.41
N LEU A 140 -12.37 -34.23 24.60
CA LEU A 140 -13.05 -33.14 23.89
C LEU A 140 -12.42 -31.83 24.37
N ALA A 141 -11.45 -31.35 23.59
CA ALA A 141 -10.69 -30.15 23.87
C ALA A 141 -11.48 -28.88 23.48
N LEU A 142 -12.74 -28.80 23.91
CA LEU A 142 -13.58 -27.60 23.82
C LEU A 142 -12.83 -26.33 24.27
N PRO A 143 -12.04 -26.34 25.37
CA PRO A 143 -11.24 -25.18 25.77
C PRO A 143 -10.17 -24.77 24.74
N ILE A 144 -9.61 -25.70 23.95
CA ILE A 144 -8.64 -25.37 22.89
C ILE A 144 -9.36 -24.67 21.73
N ILE A 145 -10.55 -25.13 21.37
CA ILE A 145 -11.38 -24.47 20.34
C ILE A 145 -11.73 -23.04 20.78
N VAL A 146 -12.15 -22.87 22.04
CA VAL A 146 -12.40 -21.53 22.60
C VAL A 146 -11.15 -20.67 22.56
N ALA A 147 -9.98 -21.21 22.93
CA ALA A 147 -8.72 -20.48 22.83
C ALA A 147 -8.46 -19.99 21.40
N ILE A 148 -8.62 -20.84 20.39
CA ILE A 148 -8.46 -20.46 18.97
C ILE A 148 -9.41 -19.31 18.60
N VAL A 149 -10.70 -19.41 18.98
CA VAL A 149 -11.70 -18.37 18.68
C VAL A 149 -11.35 -17.04 19.36
N VAL A 150 -10.94 -17.07 20.63
CA VAL A 150 -10.57 -15.85 21.37
C VAL A 150 -9.33 -15.20 20.79
N TYR A 151 -8.30 -15.98 20.43
CA TYR A 151 -7.12 -15.45 19.76
C TYR A 151 -7.46 -14.89 18.38
N MET A 152 -8.40 -15.50 17.65
CA MET A 152 -8.93 -14.96 16.39
C MET A 152 -9.55 -13.58 16.59
N LEU A 153 -10.45 -13.43 17.56
CA LEU A 153 -11.03 -12.12 17.87
C LEU A 153 -9.96 -11.09 18.29
N LEU A 154 -8.96 -11.52 19.07
CA LEU A 154 -7.87 -10.66 19.51
C LEU A 154 -7.01 -10.19 18.32
N HIS A 155 -6.72 -11.08 17.38
CA HIS A 155 -5.98 -10.77 16.15
C HIS A 155 -6.75 -9.76 15.29
N LEU A 156 -8.05 -9.96 15.10
CA LEU A 156 -8.90 -8.99 14.39
C LEU A 156 -8.92 -7.63 15.10
N ALA A 157 -9.05 -7.60 16.42
CA ALA A 157 -9.06 -6.38 17.20
C ALA A 157 -7.73 -5.61 17.06
N ILE A 158 -6.59 -6.31 17.16
CA ILE A 158 -5.28 -5.69 17.04
C ILE A 158 -5.00 -5.23 15.61
N ASN A 159 -5.31 -6.05 14.60
CA ASN A 159 -5.16 -5.65 13.20
C ASN A 159 -6.05 -4.45 12.86
N GLY A 160 -7.30 -4.45 13.34
CA GLY A 160 -8.22 -3.31 13.22
C GLY A 160 -7.67 -2.06 13.89
N LEU A 161 -7.10 -2.19 15.10
CA LEU A 161 -6.50 -1.09 15.84
C LEU A 161 -5.27 -0.52 15.12
N LEU A 162 -4.37 -1.40 14.66
CA LEU A 162 -3.19 -1.03 13.86
C LEU A 162 -3.60 -0.30 12.57
N ARG A 163 -4.64 -0.78 11.89
CA ARG A 163 -5.20 -0.14 10.69
C ARG A 163 -5.77 1.24 10.99
N ILE A 164 -6.49 1.42 12.10
CA ILE A 164 -7.00 2.75 12.51
C ILE A 164 -5.85 3.72 12.79
N PHE A 165 -4.82 3.27 13.52
CA PHE A 165 -3.65 4.10 13.79
C PHE A 165 -2.85 4.44 12.53
N ALA A 166 -2.82 3.55 11.54
CA ALA A 166 -2.20 3.81 10.25
C ALA A 166 -2.95 4.89 9.46
N HIS A 167 -4.30 4.83 9.39
CA HIS A 167 -5.09 5.77 8.61
C HIS A 167 -5.32 7.14 9.28
N ARG A 168 -5.35 7.21 10.62
CA ARG A 168 -5.69 8.45 11.32
C ARG A 168 -4.64 9.57 11.19
N LYS A 169 -3.44 9.30 10.68
CA LYS A 169 -2.37 10.31 10.54
C LYS A 169 -2.28 10.97 9.16
N VAL A 170 -3.22 10.72 8.26
CA VAL A 170 -3.26 11.31 6.90
C VAL A 170 -4.19 12.53 6.80
N ALA A 171 -4.56 13.12 7.95
CA ALA A 171 -5.37 14.34 7.99
C ALA A 171 -4.65 15.40 8.84
N ILE A 172 -3.61 16.01 8.26
CA ILE A 172 -3.13 17.36 8.62
C ILE A 172 -2.68 18.00 7.32
#